data_AF-A0A0V0HCL4-F1
#
_entry.id   AF-A0A0V0HCL4-F1
#
_cell.length_a   1.000
_cell.length_b   1.000
_cell.length_c   1.000
_cell.angle_alpha   90.00
_cell.angle_beta   90.00
_cell.angle_gamma   90.00
#
_symmetry.space_group_name_H-M   'P 1'
#
loop_
_entity.id
_entity.type
_entity.pdbx_description
1 polymer ?
#
loop_
_entity_poly.entity_id
_entity_poly.type
_entity_poly.pdbx_seq_one_letter_code
_entity_poly.pdbx_strand_id
1 'polypeptide(L)'
;RLPRPGQWIQSLFFPKQKFKAGDARKGYAIEHPDPRLRFALCSGSHSDALLRLYTPKRVFQELEVAKEEYLQTNTSVHKEQKLVLPKNVESYVKEVDLCPSGLKEMIELALPEHFTRKHQGKLWKKIEWIPHNFTFRYLISHELLESVVSF
;
A
#
# COMPACT_ATOMS: atom_id res chain seq x y z
N ARG A 1 -5.27 21.65 18.34
CA ARG A 1 -4.85 20.23 18.51
C ARG A 1 -3.33 20.21 18.52
N LEU A 2 -2.70 19.83 19.63
CA LEU A 2 -1.24 19.69 19.70
C LEU A 2 -0.79 18.53 18.80
N PRO A 3 0.32 18.67 18.04
CA PRO A 3 0.86 17.57 17.27
C PRO A 3 1.21 16.41 18.21
N ARG A 4 0.95 15.17 17.78
CA ARG A 4 1.24 13.98 18.59
C ARG A 4 2.75 13.97 18.92
N PRO A 5 3.18 13.49 20.10
CA PRO A 5 4.55 13.67 20.62
C PRO A 5 5.75 13.20 19.76
N GLY A 6 5.53 12.62 18.57
CA GLY A 6 6.59 12.28 17.59
C GLY A 6 6.64 13.15 16.33
N GLN A 7 5.64 14.00 16.06
CA GLN A 7 5.58 14.78 14.80
C GLN A 7 6.61 15.93 14.74
N TRP A 8 6.98 16.49 15.89
CA TRP A 8 7.98 17.55 15.97
C TRP A 8 9.39 17.04 15.71
N ILE A 9 9.73 15.85 16.23
CA ILE A 9 11.00 15.14 15.97
C ILE A 9 11.14 14.88 14.47
N GLN A 10 10.11 14.36 13.82
CA GLN A 10 10.15 14.13 12.37
C GLN A 10 10.33 15.44 11.59
N SER A 11 9.72 16.54 12.02
CA SER A 11 9.86 17.84 11.35
C SER A 11 11.26 18.44 11.47
N LEU A 12 11.98 18.13 12.55
CA LEU A 12 13.38 18.56 12.76
C LEU A 12 14.36 17.75 11.89
N PHE A 13 14.15 16.43 11.79
CA PHE A 13 15.07 15.55 11.05
C PHE A 13 14.76 15.45 9.55
N PHE A 14 13.52 15.73 9.14
CA PHE A 14 13.08 15.67 7.75
C PHE A 14 12.49 17.02 7.32
N PRO A 15 13.33 18.06 7.13
CA PRO A 15 12.86 19.33 6.61
C PRO A 15 12.21 19.11 5.25
N LYS A 16 11.00 19.65 5.07
CA LYS A 16 10.27 19.55 3.78
C LYS A 16 11.17 20.08 2.67
N GLN A 17 11.56 19.20 1.74
CA GLN A 17 12.39 19.56 0.61
C GLN A 17 11.62 20.57 -0.26
N LYS A 18 12.09 21.82 -0.30
CA LYS A 18 11.51 22.86 -1.14
C LYS A 18 12.27 22.90 -2.46
N PHE A 19 11.59 22.58 -3.56
CA PHE A 19 12.15 22.72 -4.90
C PHE A 19 12.20 24.21 -5.30
N LYS A 20 13.28 24.65 -5.97
CA LYS A 20 13.43 26.03 -6.46
C LYS A 20 12.39 26.35 -7.54
N ALA A 21 12.12 27.64 -7.80
CA ALA A 21 11.32 28.03 -8.96
C ALA A 21 12.00 27.52 -10.25
N GLY A 22 11.22 26.95 -11.17
CA GLY A 22 11.75 26.37 -12.42
C GLY A 22 12.36 24.95 -12.29
N ASP A 23 12.33 24.33 -11.11
CA ASP A 23 12.80 22.94 -10.96
C ASP A 23 11.87 21.97 -11.71
N ALA A 24 12.40 21.26 -12.71
CA ALA A 24 11.65 20.33 -13.55
C ALA A 24 10.92 19.25 -12.75
N ARG A 25 11.42 18.88 -11.56
CA ARG A 25 10.77 17.88 -10.68
C ARG A 25 9.41 18.33 -10.18
N LYS A 26 9.14 19.64 -10.13
CA LYS A 26 7.81 20.16 -9.77
C LYS A 26 6.73 19.73 -10.75
N GLY A 27 7.07 19.48 -12.02
CA GLY A 27 6.14 18.96 -13.03
C GLY A 27 5.67 17.54 -12.77
N TYR A 28 6.32 16.82 -11.83
CA TYR A 28 5.97 15.46 -11.44
C TYR A 28 5.29 15.40 -10.05
N ALA A 29 4.98 16.56 -9.46
CA ALA A 29 4.32 16.61 -8.15
C ALA A 29 2.86 16.13 -8.24
N ILE A 30 2.44 15.33 -7.27
CA ILE A 30 1.02 15.02 -7.07
C ILE A 30 0.43 16.12 -6.19
N GLU A 31 -0.54 16.87 -6.70
CA GLU A 31 -1.12 18.04 -6.01
C GLU A 31 -1.91 17.64 -4.76
N HIS A 32 -2.64 16.53 -4.84
CA HIS A 32 -3.45 15.98 -3.77
C HIS A 32 -2.87 14.65 -3.31
N PRO A 33 -2.41 14.53 -2.05
CA PRO A 33 -1.92 13.28 -1.52
C PRO A 33 -2.95 12.17 -1.70
N ASP A 34 -2.54 11.08 -2.33
CA ASP A 34 -3.38 9.93 -2.57
C ASP A 34 -3.12 8.87 -1.47
N PRO A 35 -4.14 8.39 -0.75
CA PRO A 35 -3.94 7.39 0.32
C PRO A 35 -3.37 6.07 -0.21
N ARG A 36 -3.52 5.77 -1.51
CA ARG A 36 -2.96 4.60 -2.17
C ARG A 36 -1.43 4.64 -2.27
N LEU A 37 -0.80 5.81 -2.09
CA LEU A 37 0.66 5.94 -2.01
C LEU A 37 1.27 5.03 -0.94
N ARG A 38 0.50 4.68 0.10
CA ARG A 38 0.90 3.72 1.14
C ARG A 38 1.26 2.34 0.60
N PHE A 39 0.70 1.96 -0.56
CA PHE A 39 0.95 0.69 -1.24
C PHE A 39 1.94 0.81 -2.39
N ALA A 40 2.46 2.00 -2.66
CA ALA A 40 3.42 2.27 -3.72
C ALA A 40 4.82 2.61 -3.18
N LEU A 41 4.89 3.19 -1.97
CA LEU A 41 6.12 3.63 -1.35
C LEU A 41 6.69 2.56 -0.42
N CYS A 42 8.01 2.38 -0.49
CA CYS A 42 8.77 1.53 0.41
C CYS A 42 8.80 2.14 1.81
N SER A 43 8.44 1.36 2.83
CA SER A 43 8.39 1.79 4.24
C SER A 43 9.43 1.09 5.13
N GLY A 44 10.26 0.23 4.55
CA GLY A 44 11.25 -0.56 5.29
C GLY A 44 10.65 -1.81 5.95
N SER A 45 9.51 -2.31 5.46
CA SER A 45 8.79 -3.44 6.05
C SER A 45 8.87 -4.72 5.22
N HIS A 46 8.68 -5.87 5.87
CA HIS A 46 8.56 -7.16 5.18
C HIS A 46 7.37 -7.22 4.21
N SER A 47 6.30 -6.49 4.55
CA SER A 47 5.08 -6.42 3.77
C SER A 47 5.09 -5.25 2.78
N ASP A 48 6.26 -4.72 2.41
CA ASP A 48 6.33 -3.55 1.54
C ASP A 48 5.80 -3.80 0.13
N ALA A 49 5.50 -2.69 -0.54
CA ALA A 49 5.05 -2.60 -1.92
C ALA A 49 6.01 -3.30 -2.89
N LEU A 50 5.44 -3.81 -3.97
CA LEU A 50 6.19 -4.27 -5.13
C LEU A 50 6.87 -3.06 -5.81
N LEU A 51 8.14 -3.18 -6.15
CA LEU A 51 8.85 -2.13 -6.89
C LEU A 51 8.26 -2.01 -8.30
N ARG A 52 7.88 -0.79 -8.66
CA ARG A 52 7.26 -0.40 -9.94
C ARG A 52 7.72 0.99 -10.36
N LEU A 53 7.77 1.23 -11.68
CA LEU A 53 7.91 2.56 -12.27
C LEU A 53 6.53 3.21 -12.43
N TYR A 54 6.40 4.46 -12.01
CA TYR A 54 5.16 5.23 -12.11
C TYR A 54 5.29 6.33 -13.15
N THR A 55 4.27 6.51 -13.97
CA THR A 55 4.24 7.50 -15.04
C THR A 55 3.23 8.61 -14.74
N PRO A 56 3.55 9.89 -15.01
CA PRO A 56 2.61 10.99 -14.74
C PRO A 56 1.26 10.84 -15.43
N LYS A 57 1.25 10.18 -16.60
CA LYS A 57 0.04 9.96 -17.41
C LYS A 57 -0.93 8.97 -16.76
N ARG A 58 -0.43 8.00 -15.99
CA ARG A 58 -1.22 6.87 -15.47
C ARG A 58 -1.06 6.65 -13.97
N VAL A 59 -0.37 7.55 -13.26
CA VAL A 59 0.00 7.38 -11.84
C VAL A 59 -1.17 6.91 -10.97
N PHE A 60 -2.37 7.48 -11.11
CA PHE A 60 -3.52 7.09 -10.29
C PHE A 60 -4.04 5.68 -10.61
N GLN A 61 -3.93 5.24 -11.86
CA GLN A 61 -4.27 3.86 -12.25
C GLN A 61 -3.21 2.89 -11.73
N GLU A 62 -1.93 3.24 -11.88
CA GLU A 62 -0.80 2.46 -11.39
C GLU A 62 -0.82 2.34 -9.85
N LEU A 63 -1.30 3.35 -9.14
CA LEU A 63 -1.53 3.31 -7.69
C LEU A 63 -2.65 2.32 -7.31
N GLU A 64 -3.67 2.13 -8.15
CA GLU A 64 -4.66 1.08 -7.88
C GLU A 64 -4.11 -0.31 -8.09
N VAL A 65 -3.34 -0.51 -9.16
CA VAL A 65 -2.65 -1.78 -9.39
C VAL A 65 -1.72 -2.08 -8.23
N ALA A 66 -0.96 -1.08 -7.73
CA ALA A 66 -0.08 -1.25 -6.58
C ALA A 66 -0.85 -1.66 -5.30
N LYS A 67 -2.03 -1.09 -5.06
CA LYS A 67 -2.90 -1.51 -3.95
C LYS A 67 -3.36 -2.96 -4.12
N GLU A 68 -3.83 -3.35 -5.29
CA GLU A 68 -4.30 -4.70 -5.56
C GLU A 68 -3.19 -5.74 -5.38
N GLU A 69 -2.02 -5.52 -5.96
CA GLU A 69 -0.86 -6.41 -5.81
C GLU A 69 -0.37 -6.49 -4.37
N TYR A 70 -0.37 -5.37 -3.65
CA TYR A 70 -0.03 -5.35 -2.23
C TYR A 70 -0.98 -6.25 -1.44
N LEU A 71 -2.29 -6.16 -1.69
CA LEU A 71 -3.29 -6.98 -1.05
C LEU A 71 -3.11 -8.46 -1.42
N GLN A 72 -2.89 -8.79 -2.70
CA GLN A 72 -2.65 -10.16 -3.15
C GLN A 72 -1.42 -10.78 -2.47
N THR A 73 -0.34 -10.01 -2.35
CA THR A 73 0.94 -10.51 -1.84
C THR A 73 0.96 -10.67 -0.32
N ASN A 74 0.24 -9.79 0.39
CA ASN A 74 0.32 -9.70 1.84
C ASN A 74 -0.93 -10.21 2.58
N THR A 75 -1.97 -10.63 1.85
CA THR A 75 -3.15 -11.24 2.45
C THR A 75 -2.99 -12.75 2.53
N SER A 76 -3.30 -13.33 3.68
CA SER A 76 -3.31 -14.79 3.85
C SER A 76 -4.46 -15.23 4.76
N VAL A 77 -4.78 -16.53 4.72
CA VAL A 77 -5.78 -17.14 5.61
C VAL A 77 -5.08 -18.07 6.59
N HIS A 78 -5.28 -17.82 7.88
CA HIS A 78 -4.79 -18.73 8.92
C HIS A 78 -5.66 -20.01 8.98
N LYS A 79 -5.14 -21.08 9.60
CA LYS A 79 -5.81 -22.40 9.69
C LYS A 79 -7.24 -22.36 10.26
N GLU A 80 -7.54 -21.36 11.09
CA GLU A 80 -8.84 -21.13 11.70
C GLU A 80 -9.80 -20.27 10.85
N GLN A 81 -9.55 -20.15 9.54
CA GLN A 81 -10.31 -19.31 8.60
C GLN A 81 -10.31 -17.81 8.96
N LYS A 82 -9.26 -17.34 9.63
CA LYS A 82 -9.07 -15.92 9.94
C LYS A 82 -8.32 -15.23 8.81
N LEU A 83 -8.79 -14.07 8.39
CA LEU A 83 -8.10 -13.25 7.41
C LEU A 83 -6.94 -12.52 8.08
N VAL A 84 -5.76 -12.60 7.50
CA VAL A 84 -4.56 -11.98 8.04
C VAL A 84 -4.11 -10.87 7.09
N LEU A 85 -3.96 -9.65 7.62
CA LEU A 85 -3.63 -8.44 6.86
C LEU A 85 -2.58 -7.59 7.57
N PRO A 86 -1.70 -6.87 6.84
CA PRO A 86 -0.78 -5.91 7.45
C PRO A 86 -1.49 -4.69 8.04
N LYS A 87 -0.93 -4.10 9.11
CA LYS A 87 -1.39 -2.80 9.69
C LYS A 87 -1.44 -1.62 8.70
N ASN A 88 -0.71 -1.69 7.59
CA ASN A 88 -0.81 -0.67 6.54
C ASN A 88 -2.20 -0.66 5.90
N VAL A 89 -2.83 -1.81 5.72
CA VAL A 89 -4.21 -1.92 5.21
C VAL A 89 -5.19 -1.35 6.23
N GLU A 90 -4.99 -1.64 7.52
CA GLU A 90 -5.79 -1.05 8.61
C GLU A 90 -5.71 0.48 8.62
N SER A 91 -4.50 1.01 8.41
CA SER A 91 -4.25 2.45 8.40
C SER A 91 -4.90 3.13 7.19
N TYR A 92 -4.83 2.49 6.01
CA TYR A 92 -5.51 2.95 4.80
C TYR A 92 -7.02 2.99 4.99
N VAL A 93 -7.63 1.91 5.49
CA VAL A 93 -9.07 1.82 5.77
C VAL A 93 -9.54 2.95 6.68
N LYS A 94 -8.77 3.27 7.73
CA LYS A 94 -9.06 4.38 8.64
C LYS A 94 -8.90 5.75 7.98
N GLU A 95 -7.94 5.90 7.07
CA GLU A 95 -7.67 7.15 6.37
C GLU A 95 -8.74 7.49 5.34
N VAL A 96 -9.26 6.49 4.63
CA VAL A 96 -10.35 6.66 3.64
C VAL A 96 -11.75 6.48 4.24
N ASP A 97 -11.86 6.29 5.55
CA ASP A 97 -13.10 6.02 6.28
C ASP A 97 -13.94 4.88 5.66
N LEU A 98 -13.26 3.78 5.32
CA LEU A 98 -13.89 2.66 4.63
C LEU A 98 -14.67 1.78 5.62
N CYS A 99 -15.94 1.56 5.32
CA CYS A 99 -16.80 0.70 6.13
C CYS A 99 -16.39 -0.79 6.03
N PRO A 100 -16.81 -1.65 6.97
CA PRO A 100 -16.45 -3.08 6.95
C PRO A 100 -16.87 -3.81 5.67
N SER A 101 -18.01 -3.46 5.07
CA SER A 101 -18.45 -4.03 3.79
C SER A 101 -17.57 -3.56 2.63
N GLY A 102 -17.14 -2.30 2.64
CA GLY A 102 -16.21 -1.77 1.64
C GLY A 102 -14.82 -2.42 1.74
N LEU A 103 -14.34 -2.70 2.95
CA LEU A 103 -13.10 -3.47 3.15
C LEU A 103 -13.22 -4.88 2.58
N LYS A 104 -14.36 -5.54 2.83
CA LYS A 104 -14.65 -6.86 2.28
C LYS A 104 -14.61 -6.83 0.75
N GLU A 105 -15.34 -5.91 0.13
CA GLU A 105 -15.38 -5.76 -1.33
C GLU A 105 -14.00 -5.46 -1.92
N MET A 106 -13.25 -4.54 -1.31
CA MET A 106 -11.89 -4.20 -1.74
C MET A 106 -10.96 -5.41 -1.80
N ILE A 107 -11.06 -6.30 -0.81
CA ILE A 107 -10.22 -7.49 -0.75
C ILE A 107 -10.77 -8.59 -1.67
N GLU A 108 -12.09 -8.76 -1.77
CA GLU A 108 -12.70 -9.73 -2.70
C GLU A 108 -12.38 -9.39 -4.16
N LEU A 109 -12.29 -8.11 -4.51
CA LEU A 109 -11.85 -7.64 -5.83
C LEU A 109 -10.34 -7.84 -6.06
N ALA A 110 -9.53 -7.63 -5.02
CA ALA A 110 -8.08 -7.78 -5.15
C ALA A 110 -7.63 -9.25 -5.20
N LEU A 111 -8.34 -10.17 -4.55
CA LEU A 111 -7.91 -11.57 -4.43
C LEU A 111 -8.41 -12.45 -5.57
N PRO A 112 -7.62 -13.46 -6.00
CA PRO A 112 -8.04 -14.40 -7.04
C PRO A 112 -9.34 -15.15 -6.67
N GLU A 113 -10.17 -15.45 -7.67
CA GLU A 113 -11.47 -16.10 -7.46
C GLU A 113 -11.41 -17.43 -6.70
N HIS A 114 -10.34 -18.21 -6.87
CA HIS A 114 -10.18 -19.48 -6.16
C HIS A 114 -10.05 -19.28 -4.64
N PHE A 115 -9.48 -18.15 -4.22
CA PHE A 115 -9.34 -17.77 -2.82
C PHE A 115 -10.69 -17.35 -2.24
N THR A 116 -11.45 -16.54 -2.98
CA THR A 116 -12.75 -16.03 -2.52
C THR A 116 -13.80 -17.16 -2.44
N ARG A 117 -13.86 -18.05 -3.43
CA ARG A 117 -14.79 -19.21 -3.46
C ARG A 117 -14.58 -20.17 -2.29
N LYS A 118 -13.33 -20.45 -1.92
CA LYS A 118 -13.00 -21.41 -0.84
C LYS A 118 -13.40 -20.92 0.56
N HIS A 119 -13.55 -19.60 0.72
CA HIS A 119 -13.74 -18.98 2.02
C HIS A 119 -15.02 -18.13 2.14
N GLN A 120 -15.98 -18.31 1.21
CA GLN A 120 -17.25 -17.58 1.21
C GLN A 120 -17.95 -17.63 2.58
N GLY A 121 -18.27 -16.45 3.12
CA GLY A 121 -19.09 -16.25 4.32
C GLY A 121 -18.42 -16.48 5.69
N LYS A 122 -17.30 -17.21 5.79
CA LYS A 122 -16.62 -17.47 7.09
C LYS A 122 -15.35 -16.64 7.33
N LEU A 123 -14.67 -16.21 6.26
CA LEU A 123 -13.40 -15.48 6.31
C LEU A 123 -13.47 -14.15 7.08
N TRP A 124 -14.60 -13.46 6.94
CA TRP A 124 -14.81 -12.09 7.41
C TRP A 124 -15.15 -11.97 8.89
N LYS A 125 -15.33 -13.10 9.59
CA LYS A 125 -15.73 -13.09 11.00
C LYS A 125 -14.62 -12.57 11.92
N LYS A 126 -13.36 -12.69 11.50
CA LYS A 126 -12.21 -12.21 12.29
C LYS A 126 -11.04 -11.87 11.38
N ILE A 127 -10.68 -10.58 11.38
CA ILE A 127 -9.46 -10.06 10.76
C ILE A 127 -8.38 -9.99 11.83
N GLU A 128 -7.22 -10.54 11.52
CA GLU A 128 -6.00 -10.47 12.32
C GLU A 128 -5.03 -9.48 11.66
N TRP A 129 -4.69 -8.42 12.39
CA TRP A 129 -3.79 -7.39 11.91
C TRP A 129 -2.35 -7.70 12.31
N ILE A 130 -1.48 -8.01 11.34
CA ILE A 130 -0.06 -8.25 11.59
C ILE A 130 0.62 -6.91 11.89
N PRO A 131 1.39 -6.81 13.00
CA PRO A 131 2.19 -5.62 13.28
C PRO A 131 3.23 -5.34 12.19
N HIS A 132 3.77 -4.12 12.19
CA HIS A 132 4.86 -3.78 11.28
C HIS A 132 6.06 -4.69 11.54
N ASN A 133 6.54 -5.35 10.49
CA ASN A 133 7.71 -6.22 10.56
C ASN A 133 8.88 -5.54 9.87
N PHE A 134 9.93 -5.22 10.64
CA PHE A 134 11.14 -4.52 10.18
C PHE A 134 12.13 -5.42 9.42
N THR A 135 11.82 -6.71 9.19
CA THR A 135 12.61 -7.57 8.30
C THR A 135 12.35 -7.18 6.84
N PHE A 136 12.95 -6.07 6.44
CA PHE A 136 12.81 -5.48 5.12
C PHE A 136 13.18 -6.45 4.00
N ARG A 137 12.41 -6.44 2.91
CA ARG A 137 12.72 -7.16 1.67
C ARG A 137 12.22 -6.37 0.46
N TYR A 138 12.93 -6.49 -0.65
CA TYR A 138 12.43 -6.03 -1.94
C TYR A 138 11.67 -7.15 -2.64
N LEU A 139 10.49 -6.81 -3.15
CA LEU A 139 9.79 -7.57 -4.16
C LEU A 139 9.87 -6.76 -5.44
N ILE A 140 10.27 -7.39 -6.55
CA ILE A 140 10.43 -6.73 -7.84
C ILE A 140 9.31 -7.23 -8.76
N SER A 141 8.55 -6.32 -9.37
CA SER A 141 7.53 -6.69 -10.34
C SER A 141 8.17 -7.28 -11.61
N HIS A 142 7.47 -8.21 -12.25
CA HIS A 142 7.92 -8.77 -13.53
C HIS A 142 8.08 -7.68 -14.61
N GLU A 143 7.15 -6.73 -14.65
CA GLU A 143 7.21 -5.54 -15.51
C GLU A 143 8.51 -4.74 -15.31
N LEU A 144 8.95 -4.56 -14.05
CA LEU A 144 10.20 -3.88 -13.77
C LEU A 144 11.41 -4.68 -14.26
N LEU A 145 11.39 -6.01 -14.12
CA LEU A 145 12.47 -6.85 -14.64
C LEU A 145 12.56 -6.77 -16.18
N GLU A 146 11.43 -6.86 -16.87
CA GLU A 146 11.38 -6.77 -18.34
C GLU A 146 11.89 -5.41 -18.84
N SER A 147 11.50 -4.32 -18.18
CA SER A 147 11.95 -2.97 -18.56
C SER A 147 13.44 -2.74 -18.33
N VAL A 148 14.05 -3.35 -17.31
CA VAL A 148 15.51 -3.25 -17.05
C VAL A 148 16.33 -4.11 -18.00
N VAL A 149 15.82 -5.27 -18.42
CA VAL A 149 16.51 -6.19 -19.34
C VAL A 149 16.42 -5.73 -20.80
N SER A 150 15.51 -4.81 -21.12
CA SER A 150 15.31 -4.27 -22.48
C SER A 150 16.24 -3.10 -22.83
N PHE A 151 17.28 -2.82 -22.03
CA PHE A 151 18.32 -1.80 -22.28
C PHE A 151 19.66 -2.41 -22.66
#